data_AF-A0A2E3H4F4-F1
#
_entry.id   AF-A0A2E3H4F4-F1
#
_cell.length_a   1.000
_cell.length_b   1.000
_cell.length_c   1.000
_cell.angle_alpha   90.00
_cell.angle_beta   90.00
_cell.angle_gamma   90.00
#
_symmetry.space_group_name_H-M   'P 1'
#
loop_
_entity.id
_entity.type
_entity.pdbx_description
1 polymer ?
#
loop_
_entity_poly.entity_id
_entity_poly.type
_entity_poly.pdbx_seq_one_letter_code
_entity_poly.pdbx_strand_id
1 'polypeptide(L)'
;ESEPAEDLLASGATLEELAADTEMMLGTVDWAPGQTEGIAAYEGFEQAAAALQDGDYPEIQQLSDGGIFAMRLDETIPAEPSPFDEVRDRVVNIWETRRTMERLRDVAGDYVTKLGEAADFNSLGLEVQTEEALTRRDSVLGAPDAFVDQAFQMEAGDIALVDGFGAVLILQVDEVLPPNLEDPDTKAMRDSLEQQLQSSIAQDLYRAFADDTRTRAGAEIDQQAINAIHANFR
;
A
#
# COMPACT_ATOMS: atom_id res chain seq x y z
N GLU A 1 35.11 -13.88 19.22
CA GLU A 1 35.12 -15.36 19.03
C GLU A 1 33.85 -15.90 19.67
N SER A 2 33.04 -16.72 18.98
CA SER A 2 31.75 -17.19 19.51
C SER A 2 31.83 -18.51 20.28
N GLU A 3 32.83 -19.35 19.99
CA GLU A 3 32.99 -20.68 20.60
C GLU A 3 32.91 -20.68 22.15
N PRO A 4 33.59 -19.78 22.89
CA PRO A 4 33.50 -19.77 24.36
C PRO A 4 32.10 -19.42 24.87
N ALA A 5 31.39 -18.52 24.17
CA ALA A 5 30.04 -18.09 24.57
C ALA A 5 28.98 -19.15 24.22
N GLU A 6 29.13 -19.83 23.08
CA GLU A 6 28.29 -20.96 22.67
C GLU A 6 28.42 -22.13 23.65
N ASP A 7 29.64 -22.47 24.07
CA ASP A 7 29.88 -23.55 25.06
C ASP A 7 29.25 -23.23 26.42
N LEU A 8 29.32 -21.97 26.87
CA LEU A 8 28.70 -21.54 28.12
C LEU A 8 27.18 -21.65 28.05
N LEU A 9 26.53 -21.16 26.99
CA LEU A 9 25.07 -21.32 26.82
C LEU A 9 24.66 -22.79 26.69
N ALA A 10 25.43 -23.61 25.98
CA ALA A 10 25.18 -25.05 25.86
C ALA A 10 25.26 -25.78 27.21
N SER A 11 26.05 -25.25 28.16
CA SER A 11 26.13 -25.76 29.54
C SER A 11 25.02 -25.26 30.47
N GLY A 12 24.15 -24.35 29.99
CA GLY A 12 23.04 -23.76 30.74
C GLY A 12 23.38 -22.45 31.45
N ALA A 13 24.45 -21.77 31.05
CA ALA A 13 24.80 -20.46 31.60
C ALA A 13 23.74 -19.39 31.24
N THR A 14 23.62 -18.39 32.09
CA THR A 14 22.75 -17.22 31.92
C THR A 14 23.43 -16.11 31.12
N LEU A 15 22.67 -15.14 30.58
CA LEU A 15 23.25 -13.99 29.87
C LEU A 15 24.17 -13.15 30.79
N GLU A 16 23.84 -13.10 32.07
CA GLU A 16 24.61 -12.45 33.11
C GLU A 16 25.98 -13.14 33.32
N GLU A 17 26.02 -14.48 33.29
CA GLU A 17 27.27 -15.26 33.36
C GLU A 17 28.09 -15.13 32.07
N LEU A 18 27.44 -15.08 30.90
CA LEU A 18 28.11 -14.80 29.63
C LEU A 18 28.83 -13.45 29.66
N ALA A 19 28.19 -12.40 30.16
CA ALA A 19 28.80 -11.08 30.27
C ALA A 19 29.92 -11.01 31.33
N ALA A 20 29.93 -11.92 32.30
CA ALA A 20 30.98 -11.99 33.33
C ALA A 20 32.21 -12.76 32.87
N ASP A 21 32.01 -13.84 32.11
CA ASP A 21 33.06 -14.79 31.72
C ASP A 21 33.58 -14.57 30.29
N THR A 22 32.98 -13.64 29.53
CA THR A 22 33.39 -13.28 28.16
C THR A 22 33.52 -11.76 27.97
N GLU A 23 33.86 -11.30 26.75
CA GLU A 23 33.89 -9.87 26.40
C GLU A 23 32.50 -9.29 26.02
N MET A 24 31.43 -10.09 26.13
CA MET A 24 30.07 -9.64 25.82
C MET A 24 29.58 -8.61 26.85
N MET A 25 28.74 -7.68 26.40
CA MET A 25 28.12 -6.66 27.26
C MET A 25 26.64 -6.96 27.48
N LEU A 26 26.23 -7.04 28.75
CA LEU A 26 24.82 -7.14 29.11
C LEU A 26 24.14 -5.77 28.98
N GLY A 27 22.96 -5.73 28.37
CA GLY A 27 22.12 -4.55 28.26
C GLY A 27 20.65 -4.92 28.10
N THR A 28 19.78 -3.93 28.28
CA THR A 28 18.32 -4.07 28.12
C THR A 28 17.85 -3.06 27.07
N VAL A 29 16.90 -3.46 26.22
CA VAL A 29 16.31 -2.60 25.21
C VAL A 29 14.79 -2.76 25.21
N ASP A 30 14.08 -1.65 25.34
CA ASP A 30 12.63 -1.60 25.12
C ASP A 30 12.39 -1.53 23.62
N TRP A 31 12.11 -2.67 23.00
CA TRP A 31 12.03 -2.78 21.53
C TRP A 31 10.58 -2.84 21.03
N ALA A 32 10.34 -2.19 19.88
CA ALA A 32 9.10 -2.31 19.11
C ALA A 32 9.42 -2.33 17.61
N PRO A 33 8.54 -2.90 16.75
CA PRO A 33 8.76 -2.94 15.30
C PRO A 33 9.04 -1.56 14.71
N GLY A 34 10.07 -1.46 13.87
CA GLY A 34 10.51 -0.21 13.25
C GLY A 34 11.42 0.69 14.10
N GLN A 35 11.78 0.27 15.32
CA GLN A 35 12.79 0.96 16.12
C GLN A 35 14.20 0.67 15.58
N THR A 36 15.00 1.71 15.36
CA THR A 36 16.30 1.61 14.68
C THR A 36 17.44 2.26 15.49
N GLU A 37 17.35 2.19 16.82
CA GLU A 37 18.37 2.73 17.73
C GLU A 37 19.22 1.61 18.36
N GLY A 38 20.52 1.88 18.53
CA GLY A 38 21.45 0.94 19.18
C GLY A 38 21.55 -0.40 18.45
N ILE A 39 21.45 -1.50 19.20
CA ILE A 39 21.53 -2.87 18.64
C ILE A 39 20.34 -3.19 17.72
N ALA A 40 19.20 -2.51 17.88
CA ALA A 40 18.02 -2.68 17.03
C ALA A 40 18.21 -2.14 15.60
N ALA A 41 19.27 -1.36 15.36
CA ALA A 41 19.64 -0.91 14.02
C ALA A 41 20.27 -2.01 13.15
N TYR A 42 20.72 -3.12 13.75
CA TYR A 42 21.39 -4.19 13.03
C TYR A 42 20.40 -5.17 12.40
N GLU A 43 20.68 -5.50 11.14
CA GLU A 43 19.96 -6.55 10.42
C GLU A 43 20.12 -7.90 11.14
N GLY A 44 19.01 -8.62 11.33
CA GLY A 44 18.95 -9.87 12.10
C GLY A 44 18.42 -9.67 13.52
N PHE A 45 18.69 -8.53 14.17
CA PHE A 45 18.16 -8.25 15.52
C PHE A 45 16.63 -8.18 15.52
N GLU A 46 16.03 -7.45 14.58
CA GLU A 46 14.56 -7.31 14.47
C GLU A 46 13.86 -8.67 14.30
N GLN A 47 14.40 -9.55 13.46
CA GLN A 47 13.81 -10.88 13.22
C GLN A 47 13.90 -11.75 14.47
N ALA A 48 15.03 -11.71 15.17
CA ALA A 48 15.21 -12.42 16.43
C ALA A 48 14.29 -11.88 17.54
N ALA A 49 14.24 -10.55 17.70
CA ALA A 49 13.42 -9.88 18.71
C ALA A 49 11.92 -10.12 18.49
N ALA A 50 11.47 -10.11 17.23
CA ALA A 50 10.08 -10.40 16.89
C ALA A 50 9.67 -11.87 17.10
N ALA A 51 10.64 -12.80 17.11
CA ALA A 51 10.39 -14.23 17.27
C ALA A 51 10.46 -14.71 18.72
N LEU A 52 11.06 -13.92 19.62
CA LEU A 52 11.24 -14.27 21.03
C LEU A 52 9.91 -14.54 21.76
N GLN A 53 9.90 -15.61 22.54
CA GLN A 53 8.82 -15.98 23.45
C GLN A 53 9.29 -16.00 24.90
N ASP A 54 8.34 -15.86 25.83
CA ASP A 54 8.63 -15.98 27.25
C ASP A 54 9.09 -17.41 27.58
N GLY A 55 10.25 -17.52 28.22
CA GLY A 55 10.89 -18.80 28.52
C GLY A 55 11.79 -19.37 27.42
N ASP A 56 12.00 -18.67 26.30
CA ASP A 56 12.99 -19.08 25.30
C ASP A 56 14.41 -19.04 25.87
N TYR A 57 15.22 -20.04 25.50
CA TYR A 57 16.62 -20.08 25.86
C TYR A 57 17.44 -19.18 24.92
N PRO A 58 18.36 -18.36 25.44
CA PRO A 58 19.18 -17.51 24.59
C PRO A 58 20.13 -18.32 23.71
N GLU A 59 20.21 -17.96 22.43
CA GLU A 59 21.14 -18.54 21.45
C GLU A 59 22.05 -17.45 20.88
N ILE A 60 23.30 -17.81 20.57
CA ILE A 60 24.23 -16.90 19.91
C ILE A 60 23.81 -16.72 18.46
N GLN A 61 23.59 -15.47 18.08
CA GLN A 61 23.32 -15.03 16.73
C GLN A 61 24.37 -14.02 16.28
N GLN A 62 24.60 -13.94 14.97
CA GLN A 62 25.62 -13.07 14.39
C GLN A 62 24.97 -11.80 13.82
N LEU A 63 25.58 -10.65 14.12
CA LEU A 63 25.22 -9.36 13.56
C LEU A 63 25.87 -9.17 12.18
N SER A 64 25.29 -8.28 11.38
CA SER A 64 25.78 -7.97 10.03
C SER A 64 27.20 -7.37 9.99
N ASP A 65 27.69 -6.80 11.09
CA ASP A 65 29.05 -6.28 11.25
C ASP A 65 30.06 -7.34 11.72
N GLY A 66 29.63 -8.59 11.89
CA GLY A 66 30.43 -9.70 12.38
C GLY A 66 30.48 -9.81 13.91
N GLY A 67 29.78 -8.92 14.64
CA GLY A 67 29.54 -9.07 16.07
C GLY A 67 28.61 -10.25 16.39
N ILE A 68 28.49 -10.59 17.67
CA ILE A 68 27.55 -11.62 18.14
C ILE A 68 26.65 -11.05 19.23
N PHE A 69 25.43 -11.57 19.32
CA PHE A 69 24.48 -11.25 20.38
C PHE A 69 23.71 -12.49 20.81
N ALA A 70 23.21 -12.47 22.04
CA ALA A 70 22.17 -13.37 22.51
C ALA A 70 21.12 -12.51 23.21
N MET A 71 19.86 -12.92 23.16
CA MET A 71 18.74 -12.17 23.72
C MET A 71 17.80 -13.10 24.48
N ARG A 72 17.13 -12.53 25.47
CA ARG A 72 16.07 -13.14 26.26
C ARG A 72 14.94 -12.13 26.35
N LEU A 73 13.69 -12.59 26.27
CA LEU A 73 12.55 -11.75 26.60
C LEU A 73 12.42 -11.65 28.11
N ASP A 74 12.57 -10.44 28.66
CA ASP A 74 12.38 -10.21 30.11
C ASP A 74 10.90 -9.90 30.44
N GLU A 75 10.25 -9.02 29.68
CA GLU A 75 8.85 -8.66 29.86
C GLU A 75 8.21 -8.21 28.54
N THR A 76 6.93 -8.54 28.34
CA THR A 76 6.11 -7.96 27.27
C THR A 76 5.29 -6.80 27.80
N ILE A 77 5.67 -5.58 27.43
CA ILE A 77 4.93 -4.37 27.80
C ILE A 77 3.67 -4.27 26.90
N PRO A 78 2.45 -4.22 27.46
CA PRO A 78 1.24 -4.06 26.67
C PRO A 78 1.24 -2.69 25.98
N ALA A 79 0.80 -2.66 24.71
CA ALA A 79 0.70 -1.40 23.97
C ALA A 79 -0.27 -0.43 24.68
N GLU A 80 0.25 0.71 25.10
CA GLU A 80 -0.54 1.80 25.67
C GLU A 80 -0.43 3.07 24.83
N PRO A 81 -1.49 3.90 24.77
CA PRO A 81 -1.39 5.21 24.14
C PRO A 81 -0.36 6.07 24.86
N SER A 82 0.47 6.79 24.11
CA SER A 82 1.41 7.75 24.68
C SER A 82 0.68 8.76 25.58
N PRO A 83 1.26 9.15 26.73
CA PRO A 83 0.70 10.18 27.60
C PRO A 83 0.37 11.47 26.83
N PHE A 84 -0.75 12.11 27.16
CA PHE A 84 -1.21 13.30 26.43
C PHE A 84 -0.15 14.41 26.40
N ASP A 85 0.61 14.60 27.49
CA ASP A 85 1.64 15.63 27.56
C ASP A 85 2.77 15.41 26.53
N GLU A 86 3.09 14.16 26.21
CA GLU A 86 4.11 13.80 25.21
C GLU A 86 3.62 13.98 23.77
N VAL A 87 2.31 13.85 23.54
CA VAL A 87 1.70 13.99 22.20
C VAL A 87 0.94 15.29 22.01
N ARG A 88 0.95 16.19 23.00
CA ARG A 88 0.13 17.40 23.03
C ARG A 88 0.32 18.23 21.77
N ASP A 89 1.56 18.50 21.39
CA ASP A 89 1.88 19.33 20.23
C ASP A 89 1.46 18.65 18.92
N ARG A 90 1.58 17.33 18.83
CA ARG A 90 1.08 16.55 17.69
C ARG A 90 -0.44 16.65 17.58
N VAL A 91 -1.15 16.53 18.70
CA VAL A 91 -2.61 16.66 18.75
C VAL A 91 -3.05 18.07 18.35
N VAL A 92 -2.38 19.11 18.86
CA VAL A 92 -2.66 20.51 18.51
C VAL A 92 -2.48 20.74 17.02
N ASN A 93 -1.35 20.36 16.43
CA ASN A 93 -1.09 20.52 15.00
C ASN A 93 -2.16 19.82 14.12
N ILE A 94 -2.53 18.59 14.49
CA ILE A 94 -3.57 17.84 13.80
C ILE A 94 -4.92 18.57 13.92
N TRP A 95 -5.26 19.05 15.11
CA TRP A 95 -6.50 19.78 15.36
C TRP A 95 -6.55 21.10 14.57
N GLU A 96 -5.47 21.89 14.59
CA GLU A 96 -5.38 23.14 13.84
C GLU A 96 -5.53 22.92 12.33
N THR A 97 -4.88 21.89 11.79
CA THR A 97 -5.02 21.51 10.37
C THR A 97 -6.47 21.18 10.03
N ARG A 98 -7.14 20.35 10.87
CA ARG A 98 -8.54 19.99 10.66
C ARG A 98 -9.47 21.20 10.72
N ARG A 99 -9.33 22.05 11.73
CA ARG A 99 -10.15 23.26 11.88
C ARG A 99 -9.92 24.26 10.76
N THR A 100 -8.69 24.33 10.25
CA THR A 100 -8.37 25.16 9.09
C THR A 100 -9.08 24.64 7.84
N MET A 101 -8.98 23.34 7.57
CA MET A 101 -9.66 22.72 6.43
C MET A 101 -11.19 22.83 6.53
N GLU A 102 -11.78 22.63 7.71
CA GLU A 102 -13.21 22.86 7.94
C GLU A 102 -13.62 24.28 7.54
N ARG A 103 -12.89 25.30 8.02
CA ARG A 103 -13.17 26.71 7.68
C ARG A 103 -12.96 27.01 6.20
N LEU A 104 -11.93 26.43 5.57
CA LEU A 104 -11.72 26.58 4.13
C LEU A 104 -12.87 25.98 3.33
N ARG A 105 -13.43 24.83 3.76
CA ARG A 105 -14.61 24.23 3.13
C ARG A 105 -15.84 25.11 3.28
N ASP A 106 -16.07 25.68 4.46
CA ASP A 106 -17.20 26.60 4.68
C ASP A 106 -17.11 27.81 3.73
N VAL A 107 -15.92 28.42 3.63
CA VAL A 107 -15.66 29.54 2.71
C VAL A 107 -15.85 29.11 1.25
N ALA A 108 -15.34 27.94 0.86
CA ALA A 108 -15.51 27.43 -0.49
C ALA A 108 -16.99 27.14 -0.81
N GLY A 109 -17.76 26.61 0.14
CA GLY A 109 -19.20 26.39 0.02
C GLY A 109 -19.98 27.68 -0.21
N ASP A 110 -19.60 28.77 0.46
CA ASP A 110 -20.17 30.10 0.19
C ASP A 110 -19.87 30.57 -1.24
N TYR A 111 -18.67 30.29 -1.77
CA TYR A 111 -18.34 30.61 -3.17
C TYR A 111 -19.13 29.75 -4.15
N VAL A 112 -19.27 28.45 -3.92
CA VAL A 112 -20.08 27.55 -4.76
C VAL A 112 -21.53 28.03 -4.85
N THR A 113 -22.10 28.45 -3.71
CA THR A 113 -23.47 29.01 -3.68
C THR A 113 -23.58 30.25 -4.57
N LYS A 114 -22.61 31.17 -4.50
CA LYS A 114 -22.60 32.38 -5.34
C LYS A 114 -22.40 32.07 -6.83
N LEU A 115 -21.54 31.11 -7.16
CA LEU A 115 -21.33 30.65 -8.55
C LEU A 115 -22.63 30.09 -9.14
N GLY A 116 -23.41 29.33 -8.36
CA GLY A 116 -24.72 28.82 -8.78
C GLY A 116 -25.78 29.89 -9.04
N GLU A 117 -25.67 31.06 -8.41
CA GLU A 117 -26.57 32.22 -8.59
C GLU A 117 -26.17 33.13 -9.78
N ALA A 118 -25.29 32.65 -10.66
CA ALA A 118 -24.74 33.33 -11.84
C ALA A 118 -23.60 34.32 -11.58
N ALA A 119 -22.83 34.15 -10.51
CA ALA A 119 -21.50 34.77 -10.41
C ALA A 119 -20.48 34.00 -11.27
N ASP A 120 -19.49 34.70 -11.82
CA ASP A 120 -18.30 34.07 -12.41
C ASP A 120 -17.13 34.07 -11.41
N PHE A 121 -16.17 33.16 -11.58
CA PHE A 121 -15.02 33.05 -10.67
C PHE A 121 -14.20 34.35 -10.56
N ASN A 122 -14.06 35.10 -11.66
CA ASN A 122 -13.32 36.36 -11.68
C ASN A 122 -13.99 37.44 -10.83
N SER A 123 -15.32 37.50 -10.83
CA SER A 123 -16.14 38.42 -10.05
C SER A 123 -16.06 38.14 -8.55
N LEU A 124 -15.74 36.90 -8.18
CA LEU A 124 -15.50 36.46 -6.81
C LEU A 124 -14.04 36.65 -6.36
N GLY A 125 -13.17 37.16 -7.25
CA GLY A 125 -11.75 37.38 -6.98
C GLY A 125 -10.95 36.08 -6.88
N LEU A 126 -11.46 34.98 -7.45
CA LEU A 126 -10.78 33.69 -7.49
C LEU A 126 -9.87 33.63 -8.72
N GLU A 127 -8.68 33.05 -8.54
CA GLU A 127 -7.78 32.72 -9.64
C GLU A 127 -8.27 31.44 -10.32
N VAL A 128 -8.54 31.52 -11.63
CA VAL A 128 -9.04 30.40 -12.42
C VAL A 128 -7.91 29.77 -13.20
N GLN A 129 -7.78 28.45 -13.08
CA GLN A 129 -6.93 27.64 -13.94
C GLN A 129 -7.85 26.74 -14.77
N THR A 130 -7.69 26.80 -16.09
CA THR A 130 -8.48 26.02 -17.04
C THR A 130 -7.63 24.89 -17.60
N GLU A 131 -8.12 23.66 -17.45
CA GLU A 131 -7.53 22.47 -18.05
C GLU A 131 -8.32 22.10 -19.30
N GLU A 132 -7.66 22.09 -20.46
CA GLU A 132 -8.29 21.72 -21.73
C GLU A 132 -7.98 20.26 -22.08
N ALA A 133 -8.97 19.56 -22.65
CA ALA A 133 -8.84 18.18 -23.13
C ALA A 133 -8.30 17.18 -22.07
N LEU A 134 -8.61 17.42 -20.79
CA LEU A 134 -8.27 16.53 -19.69
C LEU A 134 -8.83 15.12 -19.91
N THR A 135 -7.99 14.11 -19.72
CA THR A 135 -8.35 12.68 -19.79
C THR A 135 -8.34 12.05 -18.40
N ARG A 136 -8.98 10.87 -18.25
CA ARG A 136 -9.01 10.11 -16.99
C ARG A 136 -7.64 9.65 -16.49
N ARG A 137 -6.59 9.80 -17.29
CA ARG A 137 -5.22 9.38 -16.96
C ARG A 137 -4.32 10.56 -16.63
N ASP A 138 -4.81 11.77 -16.83
CA ASP A 138 -4.03 12.97 -16.59
C ASP A 138 -3.99 13.31 -15.11
N SER A 139 -3.09 14.23 -14.78
CA SER A 139 -2.97 14.82 -13.46
C SER A 139 -2.94 16.33 -13.63
N VAL A 140 -3.60 17.03 -12.71
CA VAL A 140 -3.67 18.50 -12.72
C VAL A 140 -2.65 19.03 -11.72
N LEU A 141 -1.80 19.97 -12.15
CA LEU A 141 -0.73 20.48 -11.30
C LEU A 141 -1.32 21.19 -10.07
N GLY A 142 -0.91 20.76 -8.88
CA GLY A 142 -1.40 21.33 -7.61
C GLY A 142 -2.77 20.80 -7.17
N ALA A 143 -3.39 19.91 -7.93
CA ALA A 143 -4.60 19.19 -7.52
C ALA A 143 -4.26 17.80 -6.93
N PRO A 144 -5.10 17.26 -6.03
CA PRO A 144 -4.95 15.89 -5.56
C PRO A 144 -5.33 14.87 -6.65
N ASP A 145 -4.88 13.62 -6.52
CA ASP A 145 -5.17 12.55 -7.48
C ASP A 145 -6.68 12.35 -7.71
N ALA A 146 -7.48 12.51 -6.66
CA ALA A 146 -8.94 12.39 -6.71
C ALA A 146 -9.64 13.50 -7.52
N PHE A 147 -8.93 14.56 -7.91
CA PHE A 147 -9.50 15.69 -8.64
C PHE A 147 -10.06 15.27 -10.01
N VAL A 148 -9.26 14.53 -10.78
CA VAL A 148 -9.65 14.07 -12.12
C VAL A 148 -10.79 13.05 -12.00
N ASP A 149 -10.70 12.12 -11.05
CA ASP A 149 -11.77 11.15 -10.79
C ASP A 149 -13.09 11.81 -10.43
N GLN A 150 -13.06 12.89 -9.64
CA GLN A 150 -14.26 13.67 -9.30
C GLN A 150 -14.82 14.38 -10.54
N ALA A 151 -13.98 15.02 -11.36
CA ALA A 151 -14.41 15.71 -12.58
C ALA A 151 -15.14 14.77 -13.54
N PHE A 152 -14.66 13.53 -13.70
CA PHE A 152 -15.28 12.54 -14.58
C PHE A 152 -16.56 11.89 -14.03
N GLN A 153 -16.95 12.17 -12.78
CA GLN A 153 -18.21 11.77 -12.18
C GLN A 153 -19.30 12.85 -12.27
N MET A 154 -18.93 14.05 -12.73
CA MET A 154 -19.79 15.24 -12.80
C MET A 154 -20.36 15.45 -14.20
N GLU A 155 -21.48 16.16 -14.29
CA GLU A 155 -22.08 16.63 -15.54
C GLU A 155 -21.55 18.02 -15.94
N ALA A 156 -21.71 18.40 -17.21
CA ALA A 156 -21.37 19.74 -17.67
C ALA A 156 -22.18 20.81 -16.92
N GLY A 157 -21.49 21.81 -16.40
CA GLY A 157 -22.02 22.87 -15.54
C GLY A 157 -21.96 22.57 -14.04
N ASP A 158 -21.70 21.32 -13.63
CA ASP A 158 -21.62 20.98 -12.21
C ASP A 158 -20.40 21.65 -11.55
N ILE A 159 -20.59 22.00 -10.28
CA ILE A 159 -19.54 22.56 -9.43
C ILE A 159 -19.39 21.66 -8.19
N ALA A 160 -18.16 21.31 -7.85
CA ALA A 160 -17.83 20.49 -6.69
C ALA A 160 -16.64 21.07 -5.91
N LEU A 161 -16.54 20.67 -4.64
CA LEU A 161 -15.38 20.94 -3.79
C LEU A 161 -14.47 19.72 -3.75
N VAL A 162 -13.17 19.95 -3.90
CA VAL A 162 -12.15 18.90 -3.79
C VAL A 162 -11.12 19.31 -2.75
N ASP A 163 -10.87 18.42 -1.78
CA ASP A 163 -9.89 18.66 -0.74
C ASP A 163 -8.46 18.42 -1.25
N GLY A 164 -7.67 19.49 -1.32
CA GLY A 164 -6.26 19.44 -1.64
C GLY A 164 -5.36 19.41 -0.40
N PHE A 165 -4.04 19.49 -0.63
CA PHE A 165 -3.04 19.52 0.43
C PHE A 165 -3.00 20.89 1.13
N GLY A 166 -3.84 21.06 2.15
CA GLY A 166 -3.94 22.32 2.90
C GLY A 166 -4.75 23.42 2.21
N ALA A 167 -5.50 23.07 1.16
CA ALA A 167 -6.38 23.96 0.41
C ALA A 167 -7.66 23.23 0.01
N VAL A 168 -8.72 23.99 -0.28
CA VAL A 168 -9.96 23.46 -0.87
C VAL A 168 -10.09 24.05 -2.27
N LEU A 169 -10.16 23.17 -3.27
CA LEU A 169 -10.29 23.54 -4.67
C LEU A 169 -11.77 23.56 -5.05
N ILE A 170 -12.16 24.52 -5.87
CA ILE A 170 -13.48 24.58 -6.50
C ILE A 170 -13.32 24.12 -7.94
N LEU A 171 -13.96 23.00 -8.26
CA LEU A 171 -13.94 22.39 -9.58
C LEU A 171 -15.25 22.71 -10.28
N GLN A 172 -15.19 23.20 -11.52
CA GLN A 172 -16.34 23.30 -12.42
C GLN A 172 -16.03 22.51 -13.69
N VAL A 173 -16.99 21.70 -14.14
CA VAL A 173 -16.91 21.06 -15.46
C VAL A 173 -17.60 21.96 -16.46
N ASP A 174 -16.87 22.46 -17.46
CA ASP A 174 -17.45 23.29 -18.53
C ASP A 174 -18.11 22.43 -19.61
N GLU A 175 -17.36 21.46 -20.15
CA GLU A 175 -17.81 20.58 -21.22
C GLU A 175 -17.30 19.15 -21.03
N VAL A 176 -18.13 18.16 -21.40
CA VAL A 176 -17.74 16.74 -21.48
C VAL A 176 -17.64 16.34 -22.96
N LEU A 177 -16.42 16.12 -23.43
CA LEU A 177 -16.14 15.73 -24.81
C LEU A 177 -16.27 14.20 -25.00
N PRO A 178 -16.78 13.72 -26.16
CA PRO A 178 -16.76 12.30 -26.49
C PRO A 178 -15.31 11.79 -26.65
N PRO A 179 -15.08 10.47 -26.50
CA PRO A 179 -13.76 9.90 -26.75
C PRO A 179 -13.31 10.18 -28.18
N ASN A 180 -12.07 10.64 -28.34
CA ASN A 180 -11.48 10.86 -29.66
C ASN A 180 -11.13 9.51 -30.31
N LEU A 181 -11.98 9.05 -31.22
CA LEU A 181 -11.78 7.77 -31.92
C LEU A 181 -10.66 7.81 -32.97
N GLU A 182 -10.19 9.00 -33.34
CA GLU A 182 -9.08 9.20 -34.29
C GLU A 182 -7.71 9.26 -33.58
N ASP A 183 -7.72 9.31 -32.25
CA ASP A 183 -6.51 9.30 -31.44
C ASP A 183 -5.72 7.98 -31.62
N PRO A 184 -4.39 8.04 -31.90
CA PRO A 184 -3.58 6.85 -32.15
C PRO A 184 -3.60 5.85 -30.99
N ASP A 185 -3.59 6.31 -29.74
CA ASP A 185 -3.57 5.43 -28.56
C ASP A 185 -4.93 4.76 -28.36
N THR A 186 -6.02 5.50 -28.59
CA THR A 186 -7.38 4.96 -28.59
C THR A 186 -7.56 3.89 -29.66
N LYS A 187 -7.03 4.11 -30.86
CA LYS A 187 -7.04 3.12 -31.93
C LYS A 187 -6.22 1.88 -31.58
N ALA A 188 -4.99 2.05 -31.09
CA ALA A 188 -4.14 0.94 -30.68
C ALA A 188 -4.79 0.09 -29.57
N MET A 189 -5.43 0.74 -28.59
CA MET A 189 -6.17 0.05 -27.54
C MET A 189 -7.32 -0.78 -28.12
N ARG A 190 -8.13 -0.20 -29.01
CA ARG A 190 -9.24 -0.91 -29.66
C ARG A 190 -8.77 -2.10 -30.49
N ASP A 191 -7.73 -1.92 -31.29
CA ASP A 191 -7.16 -2.99 -32.13
C ASP A 191 -6.66 -4.15 -31.25
N SER A 192 -6.01 -3.84 -30.12
CA SER A 192 -5.54 -4.86 -29.18
C SER A 192 -6.69 -5.64 -28.52
N LEU A 193 -7.76 -4.94 -28.12
CA LEU A 193 -8.96 -5.56 -27.55
C LEU A 193 -9.68 -6.43 -28.58
N GLU A 194 -9.78 -5.98 -29.83
CA GLU A 194 -10.38 -6.74 -30.92
C GLU A 194 -9.62 -8.05 -31.17
N GLN A 195 -8.29 -8.00 -31.23
CA GLN A 195 -7.46 -9.20 -31.40
C GLN A 195 -7.60 -10.19 -30.24
N GLN A 196 -7.67 -9.69 -29.00
CA GLN A 196 -7.90 -10.51 -27.81
C GLN A 196 -9.27 -11.18 -27.85
N LEU A 197 -10.33 -10.43 -28.19
CA LEU A 197 -11.69 -10.96 -28.30
C LEU A 197 -11.81 -12.00 -29.42
N GLN A 198 -11.23 -11.74 -30.59
CA GLN A 198 -11.22 -12.70 -31.70
C GLN A 198 -10.52 -14.01 -31.31
N SER A 199 -9.38 -13.91 -30.62
CA SER A 199 -8.65 -15.07 -30.13
C SER A 199 -9.45 -15.86 -29.08
N SER A 200 -10.12 -15.17 -28.17
CA SER A 200 -10.99 -15.80 -27.16
C SER A 200 -12.15 -16.55 -27.82
N ILE A 201 -12.86 -15.90 -28.75
CA ILE A 201 -13.99 -16.49 -29.47
C ILE A 201 -13.53 -17.72 -30.28
N ALA A 202 -12.37 -17.64 -30.94
CA ALA A 202 -11.83 -18.76 -31.70
C ALA A 202 -11.50 -19.97 -30.81
N GLN A 203 -10.90 -19.73 -29.63
CA GLN A 203 -10.62 -20.79 -28.66
C GLN A 203 -11.90 -21.41 -28.10
N ASP A 204 -12.91 -20.59 -27.78
CA ASP A 204 -14.18 -21.07 -27.26
C ASP A 204 -14.95 -21.88 -28.31
N LEU A 205 -14.96 -21.42 -29.55
CA LEU A 205 -15.54 -22.16 -30.66
C LEU A 205 -14.82 -23.49 -30.91
N TYR A 206 -13.48 -23.50 -30.84
CA TYR A 206 -12.70 -24.73 -30.97
C TYR A 206 -13.03 -25.73 -29.86
N ARG A 207 -13.08 -25.27 -28.60
CA ARG A 207 -13.43 -26.13 -27.45
C ARG A 207 -14.85 -26.71 -27.61
N ALA A 208 -15.83 -25.87 -27.95
CA ALA A 208 -17.20 -26.31 -28.14
C ALA A 208 -17.32 -27.33 -29.29
N PHE A 209 -16.64 -27.10 -30.41
CA PHE A 209 -16.63 -28.04 -31.54
C PHE A 209 -15.92 -29.35 -31.21
N ALA A 210 -14.80 -29.30 -30.50
CA ALA A 210 -14.05 -30.49 -30.09
C ALA A 210 -14.84 -31.35 -29.11
N ASP A 211 -15.56 -30.71 -28.18
CA ASP A 211 -16.44 -31.40 -27.22
C ASP A 211 -17.61 -32.09 -27.93
N ASP A 212 -18.36 -31.36 -28.76
CA ASP A 212 -19.46 -31.90 -29.59
C ASP A 212 -18.99 -33.07 -30.48
N THR A 213 -17.82 -32.93 -31.10
CA THR A 213 -17.25 -34.01 -31.93
C THR A 213 -16.88 -35.23 -31.10
N ARG A 214 -16.30 -35.06 -29.90
CA ARG A 214 -15.98 -36.17 -28.99
C ARG A 214 -17.23 -36.90 -28.52
N THR A 215 -18.28 -36.15 -28.14
CA THR A 215 -19.58 -36.70 -27.73
C THR A 215 -20.21 -37.52 -28.85
N ARG A 216 -20.22 -37.01 -30.10
CA ARG A 216 -20.75 -37.75 -31.26
C ARG A 216 -19.92 -38.97 -31.63
N ALA A 217 -18.61 -38.92 -31.46
CA ALA A 217 -17.71 -40.04 -31.74
C ALA A 217 -17.82 -41.18 -30.70
N GLY A 218 -18.53 -40.96 -29.58
CA GLY A 218 -18.70 -41.97 -28.53
C GLY A 218 -17.41 -42.32 -27.79
N ALA A 219 -16.42 -41.43 -27.79
CA ALA A 219 -15.13 -41.67 -27.15
C ALA A 219 -15.22 -41.40 -25.63
N GLU A 220 -15.33 -42.47 -24.83
CA GLU A 220 -15.07 -42.41 -23.39
C GLU A 220 -13.56 -42.45 -23.14
N ILE A 221 -13.03 -41.37 -22.55
CA ILE A 221 -11.65 -41.35 -22.07
C ILE A 221 -11.66 -41.83 -20.63
N ASP A 222 -11.07 -43.00 -20.38
CA ASP A 222 -10.84 -43.49 -19.02
C ASP A 222 -9.71 -42.68 -18.36
N GLN A 223 -10.11 -41.63 -17.64
CA GLN A 223 -9.20 -40.72 -16.96
C GLN A 223 -8.37 -41.45 -15.86
N GLN A 224 -8.87 -42.57 -15.31
CA GLN A 224 -8.12 -43.36 -14.32
C GLN A 224 -6.93 -44.06 -14.98
N ALA A 225 -7.10 -44.57 -16.20
CA ALA A 225 -6.03 -45.20 -16.96
C ALA A 225 -4.92 -44.21 -17.35
N ILE A 226 -5.29 -42.98 -17.75
CA ILE A 226 -4.30 -41.93 -18.10
C ILE A 226 -3.50 -41.50 -16.86
N ASN A 227 -4.18 -41.26 -15.73
CA ASN A 227 -3.51 -40.86 -14.49
C ASN A 227 -2.58 -41.95 -13.95
N ALA A 228 -2.92 -43.23 -14.12
CA ALA A 228 -2.07 -44.37 -13.73
C ALA A 228 -0.78 -44.47 -14.57
N ILE A 229 -0.82 -44.07 -15.85
CA ILE A 229 0.37 -44.04 -16.72
C ILE A 229 1.27 -42.85 -16.37
N HIS A 230 0.70 -41.67 -16.11
CA HIS A 230 1.47 -40.50 -15.69
C HIS A 230 2.18 -40.69 -14.33
N ALA A 231 1.62 -41.53 -13.44
CA ALA A 231 2.26 -41.90 -12.18
C ALA A 231 3.46 -42.86 -12.34
N ASN A 232 3.53 -43.63 -13.45
CA ASN A 232 4.63 -44.56 -13.75
C ASN A 232 5.79 -43.92 -14.54
N PHE A 233 5.65 -42.67 -14.99
CA PHE A 233 6.69 -41.91 -15.69
C PHE A 233 7.44 -40.91 -14.77
N ARG A 234 7.39 -41.10 -13.46
CA ARG A 234 8.32 -40.48 -12.50
C ARG A 234 9.37 -41.47 -12.04
#